data_AF-A0A6P3S5J8-F1
#
_entry.id   AF-A0A6P3S5J8-F1
#
_cell.length_a   1.000
_cell.length_b   1.000
_cell.length_c   1.000
_cell.angle_alpha   90.00
_cell.angle_beta   90.00
_cell.angle_gamma   90.00
#
_symmetry.space_group_name_H-M   'P 1'
#
loop_
_entity.id
_entity.type
_entity.pdbx_description
1 polymer ?
#
loop_
_entity_poly.entity_id
_entity_poly.type
_entity_poly.pdbx_seq_one_letter_code
_entity_poly.pdbx_strand_id
1 'polypeptide(L)'
;LHLSLLPDPRFVMAARIADNSDQNDDKVYFFFSETVPSPDGGPGYVTVSRVGRVCVNDAGGQRVLVNKWSTFLKARLVCSVPGPGGAETHFDQLEDVFLLWTKAGKSLEVYALFSTVSAVFQGFAVCLYHMADIWEVFKGPFAHQDGPQHQWGPYGGKVPFPRPGMCPSKMTAQPGRPFGSTKDYPDEVLQFARAHPLMFRPVRPRRGRPVLVKTHLAQQLRQIVVDRVEAEDGTYDVIFLGTDSGSVLKVMALQSGGSAEPEEVVLEELQVFK
;
A
#
# COMPACT_ATOMS: atom_id res chain seq x y z
N LEU A 1 -2.49 -17.98 -20.45
CA LEU A 1 -1.74 -17.87 -19.17
C LEU A 1 -2.64 -17.13 -18.18
N HIS A 2 -3.18 -17.82 -17.18
CA HIS A 2 -3.99 -17.18 -16.14
C HIS A 2 -3.00 -16.52 -15.18
N LEU A 3 -2.73 -15.21 -15.33
CA LEU A 3 -1.97 -14.48 -14.31
C LEU A 3 -2.74 -14.62 -12.99
N SER A 4 -2.07 -15.15 -11.95
CA SER A 4 -2.64 -15.17 -10.60
C SER A 4 -2.92 -13.73 -10.17
N LEU A 5 -4.12 -13.49 -9.62
CA LEU A 5 -4.49 -12.18 -9.08
C LEU A 5 -3.51 -11.72 -7.99
N LEU A 6 -3.02 -12.69 -7.22
CA LEU A 6 -2.10 -12.54 -6.10
C LEU A 6 -1.04 -13.66 -6.20
N PRO A 7 0.10 -13.43 -6.86
CA PRO A 7 1.17 -14.40 -6.94
C PRO A 7 1.97 -14.47 -5.63
N ASP A 8 1.83 -15.58 -4.90
CA ASP A 8 2.56 -15.85 -3.65
C ASP A 8 2.50 -14.69 -2.63
N PRO A 9 1.30 -14.29 -2.17
CA PRO A 9 1.14 -13.15 -1.27
C PRO A 9 1.48 -13.50 0.19
N ARG A 10 2.21 -12.61 0.86
CA ARG A 10 2.33 -12.57 2.33
C ARG A 10 1.54 -11.37 2.86
N PHE A 11 0.37 -11.63 3.44
CA PHE A 11 -0.49 -10.61 4.03
C PHE A 11 0.05 -10.13 5.38
N VAL A 12 -0.10 -8.83 5.64
CA VAL A 12 0.39 -8.15 6.84
C VAL A 12 -0.77 -7.53 7.63
N MET A 13 -1.64 -6.76 6.97
CA MET A 13 -2.77 -6.11 7.63
C MET A 13 -3.98 -6.03 6.70
N ALA A 14 -5.18 -6.08 7.28
CA ALA A 14 -6.42 -5.70 6.62
C ALA A 14 -7.22 -4.73 7.48
N ALA A 15 -7.76 -3.66 6.89
CA ALA A 15 -8.55 -2.66 7.61
C ALA A 15 -9.70 -2.13 6.75
N ARG A 16 -10.86 -1.90 7.38
CA ARG A 16 -11.97 -1.17 6.76
C ARG A 16 -11.69 0.32 6.84
N ILE A 17 -11.61 0.99 5.70
CA ILE A 17 -11.36 2.43 5.59
C ILE A 17 -12.46 3.02 4.70
N ALA A 18 -13.12 4.06 5.20
CA ALA A 18 -14.13 4.79 4.45
C ALA A 18 -13.45 5.74 3.46
N ASP A 19 -13.80 5.66 2.18
CA ASP A 19 -13.30 6.60 1.15
C ASP A 19 -13.99 7.97 1.27
N ASN A 20 -15.23 8.00 1.78
CA ASN A 20 -16.04 9.21 1.97
C ASN A 20 -17.15 8.97 3.02
N SER A 21 -18.15 9.84 3.09
CA SER A 21 -19.24 9.75 4.06
C SER A 21 -20.36 8.76 3.71
N ASP A 22 -20.41 8.24 2.48
CA ASP A 22 -21.31 7.16 2.07
C ASP A 22 -20.71 5.81 2.48
N GLN A 23 -21.31 5.17 3.49
CA GLN A 23 -20.84 3.88 4.00
C GLN A 23 -20.85 2.76 2.94
N ASN A 24 -21.63 2.92 1.86
CA ASN A 24 -21.61 1.99 0.73
C ASN A 24 -20.32 2.08 -0.11
N ASP A 25 -19.56 3.17 0.03
CA ASP A 25 -18.25 3.33 -0.60
C ASP A 25 -17.09 2.81 0.27
N ASP A 26 -17.37 2.26 1.45
CA ASP A 26 -16.37 1.66 2.33
C ASP A 26 -15.63 0.51 1.64
N LYS A 27 -14.32 0.46 1.87
CA LYS A 27 -13.45 -0.57 1.31
C LYS A 27 -12.65 -1.25 2.40
N VAL A 28 -12.35 -2.52 2.19
CA VAL A 28 -11.31 -3.21 2.95
C VAL A 28 -10.00 -3.05 2.18
N TYR A 29 -9.00 -2.50 2.86
CA TYR A 29 -7.65 -2.35 2.36
C TYR A 29 -6.79 -3.49 2.92
N PHE A 30 -6.00 -4.12 2.05
CA PHE A 30 -5.06 -5.18 2.38
C PHE A 30 -3.65 -4.69 2.12
N PHE A 31 -2.76 -4.84 3.10
CA PHE A 31 -1.35 -4.57 2.97
C PHE A 31 -0.60 -5.90 2.96
N PHE A 32 0.23 -6.12 1.94
CA PHE A 32 0.90 -7.40 1.70
C PHE A 32 2.13 -7.23 0.82
N SER A 33 3.00 -8.22 0.80
CA SER A 33 4.03 -8.38 -0.24
C SER A 33 3.69 -9.55 -1.14
N GLU A 34 4.14 -9.53 -2.39
CA GLU A 34 3.94 -10.59 -3.37
C GLU A 34 5.18 -10.78 -4.24
N THR A 35 5.32 -11.96 -4.82
CA THR A 35 6.45 -12.33 -5.69
C THR A 35 6.03 -12.21 -7.15
N VAL A 36 6.58 -11.23 -7.88
CA VAL A 36 6.22 -10.94 -9.28
C VAL A 36 7.40 -11.18 -10.22
N PRO A 37 7.16 -11.49 -11.51
CA PRO A 37 8.22 -11.52 -12.50
C PRO A 37 8.99 -10.19 -12.54
N SER A 38 10.30 -10.26 -12.76
CA SER A 38 11.14 -9.07 -12.85
C SER A 38 10.62 -8.08 -13.91
N PRO A 39 10.47 -6.79 -13.59
CA PRO A 39 9.95 -5.78 -14.53
C PRO A 39 10.88 -5.56 -15.73
N ASP A 40 12.16 -5.88 -15.61
CA ASP A 40 13.16 -5.68 -16.65
C ASP A 40 13.16 -6.80 -17.71
N GLY A 41 12.22 -7.75 -17.61
CA GLY A 41 12.10 -8.88 -18.54
C GLY A 41 13.21 -9.94 -18.39
N GLY A 42 14.09 -9.77 -17.41
CA GLY A 42 15.12 -10.76 -17.06
C GLY A 42 14.54 -12.02 -16.41
N PRO A 43 15.26 -13.16 -16.47
CA PRO A 43 14.85 -14.36 -15.75
C PRO A 43 14.95 -14.10 -14.25
N GLY A 44 13.81 -14.08 -13.56
CA GLY A 44 13.79 -13.90 -12.11
C GLY A 44 12.45 -13.40 -11.59
N TYR A 45 12.33 -13.46 -10.27
CA TYR A 45 11.21 -12.91 -9.53
C TYR A 45 11.71 -11.89 -8.52
N VAL A 46 10.92 -10.87 -8.28
CA VAL A 46 11.17 -9.83 -7.28
C VAL A 46 10.02 -9.77 -6.30
N THR A 47 10.33 -9.57 -5.04
CA THR A 47 9.31 -9.25 -4.04
C THR A 47 8.92 -7.79 -4.22
N VAL A 48 7.63 -7.50 -4.16
CA VAL A 48 7.10 -6.13 -4.14
C VAL A 48 6.03 -5.99 -3.08
N SER A 49 6.02 -4.86 -2.40
CA SER A 49 4.96 -4.52 -1.45
C SER A 49 3.78 -3.85 -2.14
N ARG A 50 2.58 -4.14 -1.64
CA ARG A 50 1.30 -3.74 -2.21
C ARG A 50 0.34 -3.23 -1.16
N VAL A 51 -0.50 -2.30 -1.61
CA VAL A 51 -1.81 -2.05 -1.02
C VAL A 51 -2.87 -2.53 -2.02
N GLY A 52 -3.75 -3.41 -1.58
CA GLY A 52 -4.94 -3.85 -2.31
C GLY A 52 -6.20 -3.27 -1.67
N ARG A 53 -7.28 -3.15 -2.42
CA ARG A 53 -8.59 -2.74 -1.88
C ARG A 53 -9.74 -3.47 -2.56
N VAL A 54 -10.82 -3.67 -1.83
CA VAL A 54 -12.09 -4.23 -2.32
C VAL A 54 -13.27 -3.51 -1.65
N CYS A 55 -14.37 -3.32 -2.36
CA CYS A 55 -15.59 -2.77 -1.77
C CYS A 55 -16.18 -3.76 -0.75
N VAL A 56 -16.62 -3.24 0.41
CA VAL A 56 -17.21 -4.06 1.47
C VAL A 56 -18.48 -4.77 0.98
N ASN A 57 -19.25 -4.11 0.11
CA ASN A 57 -20.49 -4.62 -0.48
C ASN A 57 -20.30 -5.29 -1.85
N ASP A 58 -19.09 -5.73 -2.20
CA ASP A 58 -18.83 -6.48 -3.42
C ASP A 58 -19.43 -7.90 -3.32
N ALA A 59 -20.43 -8.17 -4.16
CA ALA A 59 -21.14 -9.44 -4.21
C ALA A 59 -20.68 -10.33 -5.38
N GLY A 60 -19.60 -9.94 -6.07
CA GLY A 60 -19.21 -10.47 -7.37
C GLY A 60 -20.17 -10.06 -8.49
N GLY A 61 -19.93 -10.58 -9.69
CA GLY A 61 -20.77 -10.30 -10.86
C GLY A 61 -21.82 -11.38 -11.11
N GLN A 62 -22.83 -11.05 -11.93
CA GLN A 62 -23.93 -11.95 -12.25
C GLN A 62 -23.52 -13.10 -13.19
N ARG A 63 -22.63 -12.83 -14.15
CA ARG A 63 -22.19 -13.79 -15.18
C ARG A 63 -20.67 -13.90 -15.23
N VAL A 64 -19.98 -12.76 -15.22
CA VAL A 64 -18.53 -12.66 -15.11
C VAL A 64 -18.16 -12.49 -13.64
N LEU A 65 -17.09 -13.14 -13.16
CA LEU A 65 -16.65 -13.07 -11.75
C LEU A 65 -17.75 -13.49 -10.74
N VAL A 66 -18.52 -14.53 -11.03
CA VAL A 66 -19.49 -15.09 -10.09
C VAL A 66 -18.77 -15.56 -8.82
N ASN A 67 -19.21 -15.06 -7.65
CA ASN A 67 -18.62 -15.32 -6.34
C ASN A 67 -17.11 -15.01 -6.25
N LYS A 68 -16.63 -14.06 -7.06
CA LYS A 68 -15.26 -13.55 -7.04
C LYS A 68 -15.28 -12.04 -6.91
N TRP A 69 -14.29 -11.46 -6.24
CA TRP A 69 -14.17 -10.01 -6.13
C TRP A 69 -14.19 -9.36 -7.52
N SER A 70 -15.07 -8.38 -7.69
CA SER A 70 -15.29 -7.61 -8.92
C SER A 70 -14.71 -6.20 -8.84
N THR A 71 -14.38 -5.75 -7.64
CA THR A 71 -13.88 -4.41 -7.32
C THR A 71 -12.43 -4.42 -6.84
N PHE A 72 -11.77 -5.59 -6.81
CA PHE A 72 -10.40 -5.71 -6.32
C PHE A 72 -9.42 -4.96 -7.22
N LEU A 73 -8.64 -4.07 -6.62
CA LEU A 73 -7.49 -3.40 -7.25
C LEU A 73 -6.29 -3.42 -6.31
N LYS A 74 -5.07 -3.43 -6.85
CA LYS A 74 -3.82 -3.30 -6.09
C LYS A 74 -2.86 -2.28 -6.70
N ALA A 75 -2.05 -1.65 -5.87
CA ALA A 75 -1.00 -0.71 -6.27
C ALA A 75 0.31 -1.05 -5.54
N ARG A 76 1.46 -0.74 -6.15
CA ARG A 76 2.78 -0.89 -5.48
C ARG A 76 2.91 0.15 -4.36
N LEU A 77 3.35 -0.28 -3.17
CA LEU A 77 3.93 0.60 -2.17
C LEU A 77 5.44 0.63 -2.40
N VAL A 78 6.00 1.82 -2.63
CA VAL A 78 7.44 2.01 -2.77
C VAL A 78 7.97 2.56 -1.47
N CYS A 79 9.01 1.95 -0.91
CA CYS A 79 9.81 2.52 0.17
C CYS A 79 11.28 2.44 -0.25
N SER A 80 11.89 3.59 -0.55
CA SER A 80 13.25 3.65 -1.06
C SER A 80 13.98 4.91 -0.65
N VAL A 81 15.30 4.80 -0.50
CA VAL A 81 16.20 5.93 -0.27
C VAL A 81 16.82 6.33 -1.61
N PRO A 82 16.64 7.58 -2.07
CA PRO A 82 17.30 8.07 -3.27
C PRO A 82 18.80 8.26 -3.01
N GLY A 83 19.62 7.68 -3.88
CA GLY A 83 21.08 7.76 -3.85
C GLY A 83 21.66 8.65 -4.96
N PRO A 84 23.00 8.84 -4.96
CA PRO A 84 23.69 9.59 -6.01
C PRO A 84 23.42 9.02 -7.41
N GLY A 85 23.29 9.89 -8.41
CA GLY A 85 23.09 9.46 -9.80
C GLY A 85 21.71 8.89 -10.11
N GLY A 86 20.73 9.03 -9.21
CA GLY A 86 19.34 8.60 -9.43
C GLY A 86 19.06 7.13 -9.14
N ALA A 87 20.05 6.39 -8.63
CA ALA A 87 19.82 5.04 -8.10
C ALA A 87 18.96 5.11 -6.83
N GLU A 88 18.05 4.16 -6.64
CA GLU A 88 17.24 4.05 -5.42
C GLU A 88 17.56 2.74 -4.69
N THR A 89 17.76 2.82 -3.37
CA THR A 89 17.87 1.63 -2.51
C THR A 89 16.48 1.28 -1.99
N HIS A 90 15.93 0.15 -2.42
CA HIS A 90 14.56 -0.27 -2.10
C HIS A 90 14.48 -1.21 -0.89
N PHE A 91 13.38 -1.07 -0.14
CA PHE A 91 12.95 -1.96 0.93
C PHE A 91 11.59 -2.54 0.52
N ASP A 92 11.61 -3.67 -0.19
CA ASP A 92 10.43 -4.20 -0.87
C ASP A 92 9.64 -5.24 -0.07
N GLN A 93 10.18 -5.77 1.03
CA GLN A 93 9.49 -6.70 1.91
C GLN A 93 8.74 -5.94 3.00
N LEU A 94 7.42 -6.08 3.06
CA LEU A 94 6.59 -5.48 4.12
C LEU A 94 6.61 -6.41 5.34
N GLU A 95 6.89 -5.86 6.51
CA GLU A 95 6.88 -6.60 7.78
C GLU A 95 5.64 -6.28 8.60
N ASP A 96 5.30 -4.99 8.77
CA ASP A 96 4.14 -4.55 9.54
C ASP A 96 3.60 -3.19 9.07
N VAL A 97 2.35 -2.88 9.42
CA VAL A 97 1.67 -1.63 9.09
C VAL A 97 0.92 -1.12 10.31
N PHE A 98 0.99 0.19 10.56
CA PHE A 98 0.21 0.87 11.59
C PHE A 98 -0.59 2.03 11.00
N LEU A 99 -1.86 2.10 11.37
CA LEU A 99 -2.82 3.10 10.92
C LEU A 99 -3.00 4.18 12.00
N LEU A 100 -2.46 5.37 11.76
CA LEU A 100 -2.57 6.51 12.67
C LEU A 100 -3.68 7.46 12.21
N TRP A 101 -4.75 7.53 13.00
CA TRP A 101 -5.83 8.49 12.79
C TRP A 101 -5.47 9.81 13.44
N THR A 102 -5.41 10.90 12.67
CA THR A 102 -5.12 12.22 13.24
C THR A 102 -6.32 12.75 14.02
N LYS A 103 -6.08 13.59 15.05
CA LYS A 103 -7.12 14.09 15.99
C LYS A 103 -8.35 14.74 15.32
N ALA A 104 -8.26 15.13 14.05
CA ALA A 104 -9.39 15.68 13.30
C ALA A 104 -10.27 14.61 12.61
N GLY A 105 -9.92 13.33 12.65
CA GLY A 105 -10.61 12.24 11.94
C GLY A 105 -10.66 12.40 10.41
N LYS A 106 -9.97 13.42 9.88
CA LYS A 106 -10.01 13.86 8.48
C LYS A 106 -8.85 13.34 7.66
N SER A 107 -7.76 12.89 8.30
CA SER A 107 -6.62 12.29 7.62
C SER A 107 -6.19 11.01 8.32
N LEU A 108 -5.88 10.01 7.49
CA LEU A 108 -5.33 8.73 7.90
C LEU A 108 -3.89 8.64 7.38
N GLU A 109 -2.96 8.41 8.30
CA GLU A 109 -1.55 8.20 8.02
C GLU A 109 -1.24 6.70 8.14
N VAL A 110 -0.51 6.17 7.15
CA VAL A 110 -0.11 4.76 7.09
C VAL A 110 1.40 4.69 7.31
N TYR A 111 1.80 4.19 8.48
CA TYR A 111 3.19 3.85 8.76
C TYR A 111 3.39 2.40 8.35
N ALA A 112 4.42 2.12 7.56
CA ALA A 112 4.73 0.77 7.13
C ALA A 112 6.21 0.49 7.35
N LEU A 113 6.47 -0.63 8.02
CA LEU A 113 7.79 -1.17 8.29
C LEU A 113 8.17 -2.12 7.16
N PHE A 114 9.29 -1.84 6.53
CA PHE A 114 9.85 -2.64 5.44
C PHE A 114 11.23 -3.18 5.80
N SER A 115 11.59 -4.29 5.18
CA SER A 115 12.92 -4.88 5.20
C SER A 115 13.46 -5.01 3.78
N THR A 116 14.79 -5.12 3.67
CA THR A 116 15.45 -5.52 2.42
C THR A 116 15.23 -7.00 2.15
N VAL A 117 15.14 -7.38 0.88
CA VAL A 117 15.01 -8.79 0.47
C VAL A 117 16.38 -9.50 0.42
N SER A 118 17.48 -8.73 0.44
CA SER A 118 18.83 -9.27 0.30
C SER A 118 19.23 -10.13 1.49
N ALA A 119 19.74 -11.33 1.21
CA ALA A 119 20.31 -12.20 2.23
C ALA A 119 21.64 -11.67 2.80
N VAL A 120 22.31 -10.76 2.09
CA VAL A 120 23.63 -10.21 2.46
C VAL A 120 23.47 -8.86 3.16
N PHE A 121 22.60 -8.00 2.62
CA PHE A 121 22.35 -6.67 3.16
C PHE A 121 21.03 -6.67 3.91
N GLN A 122 21.10 -6.67 5.24
CA GLN A 122 19.95 -6.53 6.10
C GLN A 122 19.75 -5.07 6.49
N GLY A 123 18.59 -4.52 6.12
CA GLY A 123 18.20 -3.18 6.48
C GLY A 123 16.69 -3.08 6.62
N PHE A 124 16.25 -2.14 7.43
CA PHE A 124 14.84 -1.82 7.67
C PHE A 124 14.57 -0.36 7.39
N ALA A 125 13.35 -0.06 6.97
CA ALA A 125 12.90 1.30 6.75
C ALA A 125 11.46 1.46 7.22
N VAL A 126 11.15 2.60 7.83
CA VAL A 126 9.77 3.01 8.11
C VAL A 126 9.38 4.08 7.10
N CYS A 127 8.37 3.80 6.28
CA CYS A 127 7.80 4.77 5.36
C CYS A 127 6.43 5.25 5.84
N LEU A 128 6.17 6.54 5.68
CA LEU A 128 4.89 7.18 5.97
C LEU A 128 4.20 7.53 4.66
N TYR A 129 2.95 7.07 4.51
CA TYR A 129 2.08 7.40 3.40
C TYR A 129 0.83 8.14 3.89
N HIS A 130 0.33 9.08 3.10
CA HIS A 130 -1.01 9.61 3.32
C HIS A 130 -2.03 8.73 2.62
N MET A 131 -3.15 8.43 3.30
CA MET A 131 -4.24 7.69 2.67
C MET A 131 -4.81 8.40 1.43
N ALA A 132 -4.73 9.74 1.40
CA ALA A 132 -5.10 10.52 0.22
C ALA A 132 -4.27 10.16 -1.02
N ASP A 133 -2.96 9.94 -0.88
CA ASP A 133 -2.08 9.56 -2.00
C ASP A 133 -2.44 8.15 -2.51
N ILE A 134 -2.80 7.25 -1.59
CA ILE A 134 -3.28 5.90 -1.93
C ILE A 134 -4.58 6.00 -2.75
N TRP A 135 -5.55 6.81 -2.31
CA TRP A 135 -6.80 7.04 -3.05
C TRP A 135 -6.55 7.61 -4.45
N GLU A 136 -5.66 8.58 -4.59
CA GLU A 136 -5.32 9.17 -5.88
C GLU A 136 -4.68 8.16 -6.84
N VAL A 137 -3.80 7.29 -6.34
CA VAL A 137 -3.24 6.19 -7.15
C VAL A 137 -4.33 5.28 -7.68
N PHE A 138 -5.32 4.91 -6.85
CA PHE A 138 -6.42 4.06 -7.29
C PHE A 138 -7.40 4.74 -8.25
N LYS A 139 -7.44 6.07 -8.31
CA LYS A 139 -8.16 6.85 -9.36
C LYS A 139 -7.35 6.99 -10.64
N GLY A 140 -6.04 6.71 -10.60
CA GLY A 140 -5.11 6.83 -11.71
C GLY A 140 -5.24 5.77 -12.80
N PRO A 141 -4.22 5.66 -13.69
CA PRO A 141 -4.24 4.70 -14.78
C PRO A 141 -4.03 3.26 -14.30
N PHE A 142 -4.76 2.32 -14.92
CA PHE A 142 -4.51 0.90 -14.76
C PHE A 142 -3.20 0.51 -15.48
N ALA A 143 -2.50 -0.50 -14.98
CA ALA A 143 -1.35 -1.08 -15.65
C ALA A 143 -1.82 -1.99 -16.79
N HIS A 144 -1.16 -1.92 -17.93
CA HIS A 144 -1.50 -2.67 -19.13
C HIS A 144 -0.24 -3.14 -19.88
N GLN A 145 -0.35 -4.27 -20.58
CA GLN A 145 0.62 -4.74 -21.57
C GLN A 145 -0.13 -5.10 -22.85
N ASP A 146 0.27 -4.51 -23.98
CA ASP A 146 -0.35 -4.79 -25.28
C ASP A 146 -0.08 -6.23 -25.75
N GLY A 147 0.95 -6.87 -25.21
CA GLY A 147 1.23 -8.28 -25.43
C GLY A 147 2.32 -8.81 -24.50
N PRO A 148 2.62 -10.12 -24.53
CA PRO A 148 3.53 -10.77 -23.58
C PRO A 148 4.97 -10.23 -23.58
N GLN A 149 5.41 -9.63 -24.69
CA GLN A 149 6.74 -9.05 -24.86
C GLN A 149 6.77 -7.52 -24.68
N HIS A 150 5.60 -6.89 -24.49
CA HIS A 150 5.53 -5.43 -24.28
C HIS A 150 5.80 -5.08 -22.82
N GLN A 151 6.46 -3.94 -22.60
CA GLN A 151 6.65 -3.40 -21.26
C GLN A 151 5.31 -2.99 -20.65
N TRP A 152 5.21 -3.04 -19.32
CA TRP A 152 4.06 -2.50 -18.61
C TRP A 152 3.96 -1.00 -18.83
N GLY A 153 2.80 -0.53 -19.29
CA GLY A 153 2.50 0.88 -19.49
C GLY A 153 1.17 1.29 -18.83
N PRO A 154 0.85 2.59 -18.81
CA PRO A 154 -0.47 3.06 -18.42
C PRO A 154 -1.49 2.69 -19.50
N TYR A 155 -2.64 2.17 -19.10
CA TYR A 155 -3.75 1.91 -20.02
C TYR A 155 -4.23 3.22 -20.66
N GLY A 156 -4.05 3.34 -21.98
CA GLY A 156 -4.44 4.51 -22.77
C GLY A 156 -5.82 4.42 -23.43
N GLY A 157 -6.51 3.27 -23.32
CA GLY A 157 -7.82 3.05 -23.92
C GLY A 157 -8.99 3.64 -23.12
N LYS A 158 -10.21 3.42 -23.62
CA LYS A 158 -11.43 3.84 -22.93
C LYS A 158 -11.72 2.94 -21.73
N VAL A 159 -11.73 3.51 -20.53
CA VAL A 159 -12.14 2.81 -19.31
C VAL A 159 -13.68 2.69 -19.28
N PRO A 160 -14.25 1.49 -19.03
CA PRO A 160 -15.70 1.29 -19.02
C PRO A 160 -16.36 1.92 -17.79
N PHE A 161 -17.69 2.06 -17.82
CA PHE A 161 -18.49 2.68 -16.76
C PHE A 161 -19.49 1.69 -16.13
N PRO A 162 -19.66 1.63 -14.79
CA PRO A 162 -18.90 2.38 -13.78
C PRO A 162 -17.42 2.01 -13.80
N ARG A 163 -16.55 2.94 -13.39
CA ARG A 163 -15.10 2.71 -13.41
C ARG A 163 -14.78 1.45 -12.57
N PRO A 164 -14.04 0.48 -13.12
CA PRO A 164 -13.61 -0.71 -12.37
C PRO A 164 -12.98 -0.34 -11.01
N GLY A 165 -13.41 -1.02 -9.94
CA GLY A 165 -13.04 -0.72 -8.56
C GLY A 165 -13.92 0.29 -7.81
N MET A 166 -14.98 0.82 -8.44
CA MET A 166 -16.02 1.61 -7.77
C MET A 166 -17.02 0.72 -7.04
N CYS A 167 -17.48 1.16 -5.87
CA CYS A 167 -18.51 0.45 -5.11
C CYS A 167 -19.92 0.76 -5.63
N PRO A 168 -20.87 -0.18 -5.51
CA PRO A 168 -22.28 0.15 -5.56
C PRO A 168 -22.61 1.13 -4.44
N SER A 169 -23.05 2.33 -4.77
CA SER A 169 -23.24 3.44 -3.82
C SER A 169 -24.22 4.47 -4.39
N LYS A 170 -24.49 5.55 -3.65
CA LYS A 170 -25.40 6.61 -4.10
C LYS A 170 -24.97 7.23 -5.43
N MET A 171 -23.67 7.20 -5.76
CA MET A 171 -23.14 7.76 -7.00
C MET A 171 -23.36 6.82 -8.21
N THR A 172 -23.28 5.51 -8.00
CA THR A 172 -23.45 4.50 -9.06
C THR A 172 -24.92 4.10 -9.26
N ALA A 173 -25.76 4.21 -8.23
CA ALA A 173 -27.18 3.87 -8.23
C ALA A 173 -28.14 5.06 -8.49
N GLN A 174 -27.70 6.10 -9.23
CA GLN A 174 -28.55 7.26 -9.55
C GLN A 174 -29.68 6.90 -10.55
N PRO A 175 -30.77 7.69 -10.64
CA PRO A 175 -31.80 7.49 -11.66
C PRO A 175 -31.20 7.41 -13.07
N GLY A 176 -31.49 6.32 -13.80
CA GLY A 176 -30.89 6.01 -15.11
C GLY A 176 -29.56 5.25 -15.07
N ARG A 177 -29.03 4.93 -13.88
CA ARG A 177 -27.85 4.08 -13.67
C ARG A 177 -28.20 2.97 -12.68
N PRO A 178 -28.57 1.76 -13.15
CA PRO A 178 -29.10 0.71 -12.29
C PRO A 178 -27.99 -0.10 -11.59
N PHE A 179 -26.94 0.54 -11.09
CA PHE A 179 -25.77 -0.16 -10.50
C PHE A 179 -25.85 -0.21 -8.97
N GLY A 180 -26.97 -0.72 -8.46
CA GLY A 180 -27.23 -0.86 -7.01
C GLY A 180 -26.49 -2.02 -6.36
N SER A 181 -26.04 -2.99 -7.16
CA SER A 181 -25.18 -4.10 -6.77
C SER A 181 -24.08 -4.31 -7.81
N THR A 182 -22.95 -4.93 -7.41
CA THR A 182 -21.92 -5.36 -8.37
C THR A 182 -22.45 -6.43 -9.33
N LYS A 183 -23.54 -7.12 -8.97
CA LYS A 183 -24.24 -8.05 -9.88
C LYS A 183 -24.89 -7.33 -11.07
N ASP A 184 -25.20 -6.05 -10.92
CA ASP A 184 -25.81 -5.23 -11.97
C ASP A 184 -24.75 -4.59 -12.88
N TYR A 185 -23.45 -4.76 -12.57
CA TYR A 185 -22.38 -4.16 -13.37
C TYR A 185 -22.29 -4.81 -14.76
N PRO A 186 -22.04 -4.04 -15.83
CA PRO A 186 -21.93 -4.58 -17.18
C PRO A 186 -20.78 -5.58 -17.31
N ASP A 187 -20.95 -6.60 -18.16
CA ASP A 187 -19.93 -7.62 -18.41
C ASP A 187 -18.59 -7.00 -18.86
N GLU A 188 -18.61 -5.89 -19.61
CA GLU A 188 -17.39 -5.16 -20.02
C GLU A 188 -16.59 -4.61 -18.82
N VAL A 189 -17.25 -4.11 -17.78
CA VAL A 189 -16.61 -3.60 -16.56
C VAL A 189 -15.96 -4.75 -15.81
N LEU A 190 -16.66 -5.87 -15.70
CA LEU A 190 -16.19 -7.06 -14.97
C LEU A 190 -15.04 -7.77 -15.71
N GLN A 191 -15.09 -7.84 -17.04
CA GLN A 191 -13.99 -8.34 -17.86
C GLN A 191 -12.76 -7.43 -17.75
N PHE A 192 -12.97 -6.10 -17.75
CA PHE A 192 -11.89 -5.15 -17.55
C PHE A 192 -11.24 -5.32 -16.18
N ALA A 193 -12.04 -5.38 -15.11
CA ALA A 193 -11.55 -5.56 -13.74
C ALA A 193 -10.73 -6.86 -13.60
N ARG A 194 -11.19 -7.95 -14.21
CA ARG A 194 -10.47 -9.22 -14.25
C ARG A 194 -9.11 -9.11 -14.94
N ALA A 195 -9.01 -8.33 -16.02
CA ALA A 195 -7.79 -8.17 -16.80
C ALA A 195 -6.82 -7.12 -16.24
N HIS A 196 -7.34 -6.13 -15.49
CA HIS A 196 -6.57 -4.97 -15.03
C HIS A 196 -6.67 -4.75 -13.50
N PRO A 197 -6.24 -5.73 -12.67
CA PRO A 197 -6.29 -5.58 -11.22
C PRO A 197 -5.17 -4.66 -10.67
N LEU A 198 -4.15 -4.33 -11.48
CA LEU A 198 -2.97 -3.58 -11.05
C LEU A 198 -3.06 -2.11 -11.50
N MET A 199 -2.78 -1.18 -10.59
CA MET A 199 -2.58 0.24 -10.91
C MET A 199 -1.16 0.48 -11.44
N PHE A 200 -1.02 1.33 -12.46
CA PHE A 200 0.28 1.63 -13.07
C PHE A 200 1.16 2.49 -12.17
N ARG A 201 0.57 3.51 -11.52
CA ARG A 201 1.33 4.39 -10.63
C ARG A 201 1.59 3.70 -9.29
N PRO A 202 2.82 3.76 -8.75
CA PRO A 202 3.07 3.36 -7.38
C PRO A 202 2.60 4.43 -6.40
N VAL A 203 2.32 4.02 -5.17
CA VAL A 203 2.22 4.90 -4.01
C VAL A 203 3.63 5.14 -3.47
N ARG A 204 4.06 6.39 -3.40
CA ARG A 204 5.33 6.82 -2.82
C ARG A 204 5.12 7.42 -1.43
N PRO A 205 6.13 7.37 -0.54
CA PRO A 205 6.00 7.91 0.79
C PRO A 205 5.92 9.44 0.73
N ARG A 206 5.35 10.06 1.76
CA ARG A 206 5.02 11.50 1.87
C ARG A 206 6.14 12.44 1.41
N ARG A 207 7.41 12.04 1.61
CA ARG A 207 8.61 12.85 1.25
C ARG A 207 9.48 12.21 0.18
N GLY A 208 8.98 11.18 -0.51
CA GLY A 208 9.76 10.38 -1.45
C GLY A 208 10.90 9.59 -0.82
N ARG A 209 10.96 9.48 0.51
CA ARG A 209 11.94 8.71 1.29
C ARG A 209 11.34 8.18 2.61
N PRO A 210 11.98 7.22 3.29
CA PRO A 210 11.59 6.75 4.61
C PRO A 210 11.73 7.85 5.68
N VAL A 211 10.96 7.72 6.76
CA VAL A 211 11.12 8.55 7.99
C VAL A 211 12.18 7.98 8.93
N LEU A 212 12.50 6.70 8.79
CA LEU A 212 13.52 6.00 9.57
C LEU A 212 14.20 4.96 8.68
N VAL A 213 15.52 4.80 8.81
CA VAL A 213 16.29 3.71 8.19
C VAL A 213 17.21 3.13 9.24
N LYS A 214 17.16 1.81 9.44
CA LYS A 214 18.04 1.08 10.35
C LYS A 214 18.80 0.01 9.58
N THR A 215 20.11 0.08 9.60
CA THR A 215 21.02 -0.94 9.04
C THR A 215 21.89 -1.51 10.14
N HIS A 216 22.54 -2.65 9.89
CA HIS A 216 23.47 -3.28 10.83
C HIS A 216 22.88 -3.64 12.19
N LEU A 217 21.57 -3.91 12.25
CA LEU A 217 20.93 -4.41 13.46
C LEU A 217 21.28 -5.89 13.66
N ALA A 218 21.53 -6.29 14.91
CA ALA A 218 21.71 -7.69 15.27
C ALA A 218 20.37 -8.48 15.27
N GLN A 219 19.25 -7.76 15.35
CA GLN A 219 17.89 -8.29 15.46
C GLN A 219 17.02 -7.76 14.32
N GLN A 220 16.01 -8.53 13.92
CA GLN A 220 15.06 -8.11 12.88
C GLN A 220 13.92 -7.32 13.49
N LEU A 221 13.53 -6.23 12.82
CA LEU A 221 12.32 -5.51 13.17
C LEU A 221 11.10 -6.26 12.60
N ARG A 222 10.07 -6.42 13.42
CA ARG A 222 8.89 -7.24 13.10
C ARG A 222 7.59 -6.48 13.20
N GLN A 223 7.48 -5.54 14.13
CA GLN A 223 6.23 -4.86 14.44
C GLN A 223 6.46 -3.37 14.59
N ILE A 224 5.43 -2.59 14.27
CA ILE A 224 5.43 -1.14 14.43
C ILE A 224 4.14 -0.66 15.08
N VAL A 225 4.27 0.21 16.06
CA VAL A 225 3.16 1.06 16.53
C VAL A 225 3.66 2.49 16.68
N VAL A 226 2.76 3.45 16.51
CA VAL A 226 3.12 4.88 16.57
C VAL A 226 2.15 5.60 17.49
N ASP A 227 2.71 6.40 18.40
CA ASP A 227 1.94 7.30 19.25
C ASP A 227 2.24 8.76 18.89
N ARG A 228 1.20 9.59 18.81
CA ARG A 228 1.33 11.03 18.52
C ARG A 228 1.21 11.81 19.81
N VAL A 229 2.36 12.24 20.32
CA VAL A 229 2.51 12.88 21.63
C VAL A 229 2.57 14.39 21.47
N GLU A 230 1.80 15.11 22.29
CA GLU A 230 1.93 16.57 22.45
C GLU A 230 2.95 16.87 23.55
N ALA A 231 4.01 17.59 23.19
CA ALA A 231 5.03 18.14 24.08
C ALA A 231 4.92 19.67 24.13
N GLU A 232 5.71 20.31 25.01
CA GLU A 232 5.66 21.78 25.18
C GLU A 232 6.07 22.55 23.91
N ASP A 233 6.97 21.98 23.11
CA ASP A 233 7.58 22.56 21.93
C ASP A 233 6.96 22.09 20.61
N GLY A 234 6.04 21.11 20.65
CA GLY A 234 5.38 20.62 19.44
C GLY A 234 4.72 19.25 19.58
N THR A 235 4.29 18.72 18.45
CA THR A 235 3.72 17.37 18.36
C THR A 235 4.71 16.44 17.69
N TYR A 236 4.94 15.28 18.30
CA TYR A 236 5.93 14.31 17.85
C TYR A 236 5.28 12.94 17.65
N ASP A 237 5.74 12.24 16.62
CA ASP A 237 5.41 10.84 16.41
C ASP A 237 6.51 9.98 17.05
N VAL A 238 6.15 9.26 18.11
CA VAL A 238 7.00 8.30 18.79
C VAL A 238 6.72 6.93 18.20
N ILE A 239 7.73 6.35 17.56
CA ILE A 239 7.67 5.07 16.87
C ILE A 239 8.24 3.99 17.81
N PHE A 240 7.46 2.93 18.03
CA PHE A 240 7.88 1.75 18.77
C PHE A 240 8.05 0.59 17.80
N LEU A 241 9.23 -0.02 17.80
CA LEU A 241 9.58 -1.11 16.89
C LEU A 241 9.84 -2.38 17.69
N GLY A 242 8.99 -3.37 17.53
CA GLY A 242 9.16 -4.70 18.11
C GLY A 242 10.15 -5.52 17.30
N THR A 243 11.00 -6.28 17.98
CA THR A 243 12.07 -7.08 17.36
C THR A 243 11.81 -8.58 17.52
N ASP A 244 12.52 -9.42 16.76
CA ASP A 244 12.45 -10.88 16.92
C ASP A 244 13.25 -11.44 18.10
N SER A 245 14.00 -10.60 18.80
CA SER A 245 14.71 -10.94 20.03
C SER A 245 13.90 -10.62 21.30
N GLY A 246 12.68 -10.10 21.16
CA GLY A 246 11.83 -9.73 22.30
C GLY A 246 12.15 -8.37 22.92
N SER A 247 12.87 -7.51 22.19
CA SER A 247 13.12 -6.12 22.57
C SER A 247 12.20 -5.14 21.82
N VAL A 248 12.09 -3.91 22.34
CA VAL A 248 11.36 -2.80 21.74
C VAL A 248 12.27 -1.60 21.64
N LEU A 249 12.42 -1.06 20.44
CA LEU A 249 13.12 0.20 20.18
C LEU A 249 12.12 1.33 20.19
N LYS A 250 12.37 2.36 21.00
CA LYS A 250 11.59 3.60 21.03
C LYS A 250 12.37 4.70 20.31
N VAL A 251 11.81 5.22 19.23
CA VAL A 251 12.49 6.15 18.32
C VAL A 251 11.59 7.34 18.03
N MET A 252 12.17 8.53 17.94
CA MET A 252 11.51 9.70 17.36
C MET A 252 12.19 10.10 16.05
N ALA A 253 11.38 10.41 15.04
CA ALA A 253 11.86 10.98 13.80
C ALA A 253 11.66 12.50 13.85
N LEU A 254 12.74 13.23 14.10
CA LEU A 254 12.74 14.69 14.11
C LEU A 254 12.86 15.23 12.70
N GLN A 255 12.11 16.28 12.44
CA GLN A 255 12.20 17.02 11.19
C GLN A 255 13.14 18.19 11.41
N SER A 256 14.41 18.03 11.01
CA SER A 256 15.34 19.15 11.04
C SER A 256 14.93 20.16 9.96
N GLY A 257 14.74 21.42 10.38
CA GLY A 257 14.31 22.53 9.54
C GLY A 257 15.39 22.96 8.55
N GLY A 258 15.64 22.14 7.53
CA GLY A 258 16.58 22.46 6.44
C GLY A 258 17.29 21.27 5.80
N SER A 259 17.32 20.08 6.44
CA SER A 259 17.92 18.88 5.86
C SER A 259 16.90 18.01 5.12
N ALA A 260 17.33 17.38 4.03
CA ALA A 260 16.54 16.38 3.33
C ALA A 260 16.45 15.05 4.11
N GLU A 261 17.31 14.85 5.10
CA GLU A 261 17.39 13.63 5.91
C GLU A 261 16.70 13.88 7.25
N PRO A 262 15.72 13.04 7.65
CA PRO A 262 15.15 13.10 9.00
C PRO A 262 16.23 12.77 10.03
N GLU A 263 16.25 13.51 11.12
CA GLU A 263 17.15 13.23 12.24
C GLU A 263 16.46 12.17 13.11
N GLU A 264 17.09 11.01 13.26
CA GLU A 264 16.59 9.95 14.14
C GLU A 264 17.15 10.10 15.55
N VAL A 265 16.28 10.04 16.54
CA VAL A 265 16.66 10.00 17.96
C VAL A 265 16.15 8.70 18.55
N VAL A 266 17.08 7.77 18.82
CA VAL A 266 16.78 6.57 19.60
C VAL A 266 16.68 6.98 21.07
N LEU A 267 15.50 6.84 21.64
CA LEU A 267 15.24 7.20 23.04
C LEU A 267 15.60 6.08 23.98
N GLU A 268 15.24 4.84 23.62
CA GLU A 268 15.39 3.69 24.50
C GLU A 268 15.35 2.38 23.71
N GLU A 269 16.05 1.37 24.23
CA GLU A 269 15.88 -0.03 23.84
C GLU A 269 15.51 -0.84 25.08
N LEU A 270 14.33 -1.46 25.06
CA LEU A 270 13.75 -2.17 26.19
C LEU A 270 13.69 -3.66 25.90
N GLN A 271 14.37 -4.49 26.70
CA GLN A 271 14.18 -5.95 26.65
C GLN A 271 12.91 -6.33 27.40
N VAL A 272 11.90 -6.86 26.69
CA VAL A 272 10.59 -7.17 27.28
C VAL A 272 10.44 -8.68 27.57
N PHE A 273 11.11 -9.52 26.79
CA PHE A 273 11.16 -10.97 26.98
C PHE A 273 12.59 -11.49 26.94
N LYS A 274 12.91 -12.57 27.65
CA LYS A 274 14.24 -13.22 27.62
C LYS A 274 14.20 -14.51 26.81
#